data_AF-A0A1Q3FS91-F1
#
_entry.id   AF-A0A1Q3FS91-F1
#
_cell.length_a   1.000
_cell.length_b   1.000
_cell.length_c   1.000
_cell.angle_alpha   90.00
_cell.angle_beta   90.00
_cell.angle_gamma   90.00
#
_symmetry.space_group_name_H-M   'P 1'
#
loop_
_entity.id
_entity.type
_entity.pdbx_description
1 polymer ?
#
loop_
_entity_poly.entity_id
_entity_poly.type
_entity_poly.pdbx_seq_one_letter_code
_entity_poly.pdbx_strand_id
1 'polypeptide(L)'
;QQYQKNKETCGKLLQVPAETMQQYQNSEYPENHETFCYIRCIGILQGHYEDGQGLQVDNLFESANLGKSKEEFTELVNGCQAQVGEDVSCHCHKAYIPLMCFRKHYHKWKKTAGSGEQAA
;
A
#
# COMPACT_ATOMS: atom_id res chain seq x y z
N GLN A 1 -11.89 8.90 0.87
CA GLN A 1 -12.11 9.70 -0.35
C GLN A 1 -10.81 9.92 -1.12
N GLN A 2 -9.71 10.39 -0.49
CA GLN A 2 -8.41 10.63 -1.16
C GLN A 2 -7.79 9.37 -1.82
N TYR A 3 -7.85 8.20 -1.18
CA TYR A 3 -7.29 6.97 -1.76
C TYR A 3 -7.91 6.59 -3.12
N GLN A 4 -9.23 6.74 -3.28
CA GLN A 4 -9.89 6.46 -4.57
C GLN A 4 -9.50 7.48 -5.65
N LYS A 5 -9.35 8.76 -5.28
CA LYS A 5 -8.83 9.79 -6.18
C LYS A 5 -7.41 9.48 -6.65
N ASN A 6 -6.55 8.99 -5.77
CA ASN A 6 -5.19 8.57 -6.13
C ASN A 6 -5.22 7.37 -7.10
N LYS A 7 -6.11 6.40 -6.87
CA LYS A 7 -6.33 5.27 -7.78
C LYS A 7 -6.74 5.72 -9.19
N GLU A 8 -7.67 6.65 -9.31
CA GLU A 8 -8.08 7.22 -10.61
C GLU A 8 -6.96 8.02 -11.26
N THR A 9 -6.24 8.83 -10.47
CA THR A 9 -5.12 9.65 -10.94
C THR A 9 -4.01 8.77 -11.51
N CYS A 10 -3.60 7.73 -10.79
CA CYS A 10 -2.60 6.78 -11.26
C CYS A 10 -3.08 6.00 -12.48
N GLY A 11 -4.37 5.65 -12.56
CA GLY A 11 -4.96 5.01 -13.73
C GLY A 11 -4.79 5.86 -14.98
N LYS A 12 -5.05 7.18 -14.87
CA LYS A 12 -4.87 8.14 -15.96
C LYS A 12 -3.40 8.33 -16.32
N LEU A 13 -2.53 8.53 -15.34
CA LEU A 13 -1.10 8.77 -15.55
C LEU A 13 -0.40 7.59 -16.25
N LEU A 14 -0.79 6.37 -15.89
CA LEU A 14 -0.22 5.14 -16.45
C LEU A 14 -1.01 4.59 -17.64
N GLN A 15 -2.05 5.29 -18.08
CA GLN A 15 -2.93 4.88 -19.19
C GLN A 15 -3.47 3.45 -19.03
N VAL A 16 -3.88 3.10 -17.80
CA VAL A 16 -4.39 1.77 -17.48
C VAL A 16 -5.70 1.51 -18.27
N PRO A 17 -5.83 0.37 -18.96
CA PRO A 17 -7.06 0.00 -19.66
C PRO A 17 -8.29 -0.01 -18.74
N ALA A 18 -9.46 0.31 -19.28
CA ALA A 18 -10.70 0.38 -18.50
C ALA A 18 -11.04 -0.94 -17.78
N GLU A 19 -10.82 -2.08 -18.44
CA GLU A 19 -11.03 -3.41 -17.85
C GLU A 19 -10.10 -3.67 -16.65
N THR A 20 -8.83 -3.31 -16.76
CA THR A 20 -7.85 -3.44 -15.68
C THR A 20 -8.14 -2.45 -14.56
N MET A 21 -8.59 -1.24 -14.89
CA MET A 21 -9.03 -0.26 -13.88
C MET A 21 -10.21 -0.77 -13.06
N GLN A 22 -11.14 -1.51 -13.66
CA GLN A 22 -12.26 -2.13 -12.93
C GLN A 22 -11.76 -3.18 -11.93
N GLN A 23 -10.80 -4.03 -12.32
CA GLN A 23 -10.15 -4.98 -11.40
C GLN A 23 -9.47 -4.24 -10.24
N TYR A 24 -8.68 -3.20 -10.54
CA TYR A 24 -8.03 -2.39 -9.52
C TYR A 24 -9.04 -1.73 -8.57
N GLN A 25 -10.18 -1.23 -9.08
CA GLN A 25 -11.27 -0.69 -8.27
C GLN A 25 -11.82 -1.71 -7.26
N ASN A 26 -11.95 -2.98 -7.67
CA ASN A 26 -12.32 -4.11 -6.83
C ASN A 26 -11.21 -4.58 -5.86
N SER A 27 -10.06 -3.91 -5.88
CA SER A 27 -8.88 -4.26 -5.10
C SER A 27 -8.23 -5.58 -5.48
N GLU A 28 -8.38 -5.97 -6.74
CA GLU A 28 -7.67 -7.08 -7.37
C GLU A 28 -6.40 -6.53 -8.00
N TYR A 29 -5.24 -7.00 -7.52
CA TYR A 29 -3.93 -6.51 -7.96
C TYR A 29 -3.07 -7.72 -8.36
N PRO A 30 -3.10 -8.15 -9.63
CA PRO A 30 -2.31 -9.28 -10.11
C PRO A 30 -0.80 -8.97 -10.05
N GLU A 31 0.02 -10.01 -9.91
CA GLU A 31 1.48 -9.87 -9.83
C GLU A 31 2.11 -9.69 -11.21
N ASN A 32 1.92 -8.51 -11.79
CA ASN A 32 2.52 -8.10 -13.06
C ASN A 32 3.07 -6.67 -12.99
N HIS A 33 3.93 -6.34 -13.95
CA HIS A 33 4.68 -5.08 -13.96
C HIS A 33 3.78 -3.83 -13.95
N GLU A 34 2.69 -3.85 -14.73
CA GLU A 34 1.71 -2.77 -14.79
C GLU A 34 1.08 -2.50 -13.43
N THR A 35 0.68 -3.56 -12.73
CA THR A 35 0.11 -3.46 -11.38
C THR A 35 1.15 -2.98 -10.37
N PHE A 36 2.40 -3.41 -10.50
CA PHE A 36 3.47 -2.94 -9.63
C PHE A 36 3.64 -1.43 -9.75
N CYS A 37 3.66 -0.90 -10.98
CA CYS A 37 3.78 0.54 -11.21
C CYS A 37 2.55 1.31 -10.74
N TYR A 38 1.36 0.72 -10.88
CA TYR A 38 0.12 1.30 -10.36
C TYR A 38 0.14 1.45 -8.83
N ILE A 39 0.55 0.40 -8.11
CA ILE A 39 0.67 0.42 -6.65
C ILE A 39 1.76 1.40 -6.20
N ARG A 40 2.91 1.44 -6.88
CA ARG A 40 3.97 2.44 -6.65
C ARG A 40 3.42 3.85 -6.75
N CYS A 41 2.70 4.16 -7.84
CA CYS A 41 2.14 5.48 -8.07
C CYS A 41 1.21 5.90 -6.93
N ILE A 42 0.32 5.00 -6.47
CA ILE A 42 -0.59 5.30 -5.36
C ILE A 42 0.19 5.56 -4.07
N GLY A 43 1.19 4.73 -3.78
CA GLY A 43 2.04 4.89 -2.60
C GLY A 43 2.76 6.24 -2.57
N ILE A 44 3.32 6.66 -3.72
CA ILE A 44 3.97 7.96 -3.88
C ILE A 44 2.97 9.11 -3.71
N LEU A 45 1.80 9.05 -4.36
CA LEU A 45 0.78 10.11 -4.25
C LEU A 45 0.18 10.24 -2.84
N GLN A 46 0.29 9.20 -2.01
CA GLN A 46 -0.11 9.26 -0.61
C GLN A 46 1.03 9.71 0.32
N GLY A 47 2.26 9.82 -0.18
CA GLY A 47 3.45 10.02 0.65
C GLY A 47 3.80 8.78 1.48
N HIS A 48 3.28 7.60 1.15
CA HIS A 48 3.53 6.36 1.88
C HIS A 48 4.76 5.61 1.37
N TYR A 49 5.29 5.97 0.20
CA TYR A 49 6.44 5.33 -0.42
C TYR A 49 7.32 6.34 -1.17
N GLU A 50 8.63 6.14 -1.13
CA GLU A 50 9.62 6.89 -1.91
C GLU A 50 10.68 5.93 -2.50
N ASP A 51 11.05 6.11 -3.77
CA ASP A 51 11.91 5.16 -4.52
C ASP A 51 13.33 4.97 -3.97
N GLY A 52 13.83 5.88 -3.12
CA GLY A 52 15.13 5.75 -2.46
C GLY A 52 15.06 5.32 -1.00
N GLN A 53 13.90 5.45 -0.35
CA GLN A 53 13.75 5.29 1.10
C GLN A 53 12.80 4.15 1.49
N GLY A 54 11.96 3.68 0.57
CA GLY A 54 10.98 2.64 0.82
C GLY A 54 9.70 3.19 1.44
N LEU A 55 9.13 2.46 2.40
CA LEU A 55 7.89 2.86 3.07
C LEU A 55 8.16 3.99 4.06
N GLN A 56 7.27 4.98 4.07
CA GLN A 56 7.36 6.14 4.95
C GLN A 56 6.61 5.85 6.26
N VAL A 57 7.31 5.33 7.26
CA VAL A 57 6.74 4.81 8.52
C VAL A 57 5.89 5.86 9.25
N ASP A 58 6.33 7.11 9.30
CA ASP A 58 5.63 8.21 9.97
C ASP A 58 4.29 8.52 9.29
N ASN A 59 4.32 8.76 7.98
CA ASN A 59 3.13 9.04 7.18
C ASN A 59 2.13 7.88 7.22
N LEU A 60 2.61 6.64 7.19
CA LEU A 60 1.80 5.43 7.30
C LEU A 60 1.13 5.30 8.68
N PHE A 61 1.87 5.62 9.75
CA PHE A 61 1.33 5.54 11.11
C PHE A 61 0.22 6.56 11.33
N GLU A 62 0.46 7.81 10.93
CA GLU A 62 -0.50 8.90 11.01
C GLU A 62 -1.78 8.61 10.21
N SER A 63 -1.65 7.98 9.03
CA SER A 63 -2.79 7.69 8.17
C SER A 63 -3.57 6.44 8.56
N ALA A 64 -2.95 5.47 9.23
CA ALA A 64 -3.59 4.21 9.57
C ALA A 64 -4.61 4.36 10.72
N ASN A 65 -4.25 5.09 11.79
CA ASN A 65 -5.06 5.30 13.01
C ASN A 65 -5.77 4.03 13.52
N LEU A 66 -5.02 2.98 13.86
CA LEU A 66 -5.55 1.66 14.23
C LEU A 66 -5.32 1.26 15.70
N GLY A 67 -5.00 2.22 16.58
CA GLY A 67 -4.77 1.95 18.01
C GLY A 67 -3.53 1.08 18.29
N LYS A 68 -2.57 1.04 17.36
CA LYS A 68 -1.27 0.37 17.52
C LYS A 68 -0.24 1.33 18.12
N SER A 69 0.70 0.80 18.89
CA SER A 69 1.84 1.63 19.31
C SER A 69 2.71 1.96 18.11
N LYS A 70 3.50 3.04 18.22
CA LYS A 70 4.42 3.44 17.16
C LYS A 70 5.48 2.37 16.92
N GLU A 71 5.91 1.70 17.98
CA GLU A 71 6.91 0.63 17.97
C GLU A 71 6.38 -0.60 17.20
N GLU A 72 5.19 -1.11 17.58
CA GLU A 72 4.54 -2.23 16.89
C GLU A 72 4.34 -1.95 15.39
N PHE A 73 3.97 -0.71 15.07
CA PHE A 73 3.77 -0.28 13.70
C PHE A 73 5.09 -0.24 12.92
N THR A 74 6.13 0.33 13.52
CA THR A 74 7.45 0.48 12.90
C THR A 74 8.10 -0.87 12.64
N GLU A 75 8.04 -1.80 13.59
CA GLU A 75 8.56 -3.15 13.44
C GLU A 75 7.93 -3.87 12.24
N LEU A 76 6.60 -3.76 12.11
CA LEU A 76 5.88 -4.38 11.02
C LEU A 76 6.21 -3.77 9.65
N VAL A 77 6.28 -2.44 9.57
CA VAL A 77 6.62 -1.75 8.32
C VAL A 77 8.05 -2.11 7.88
N ASN A 78 9.01 -2.12 8.81
CA ASN A 78 10.37 -2.56 8.54
C ASN A 78 10.43 -4.02 8.10
N GLY A 79 9.65 -4.91 8.73
CA GLY A 79 9.52 -6.31 8.32
C GLY A 79 8.97 -6.47 6.90
N CYS A 80 8.03 -5.62 6.47
CA CYS A 80 7.57 -5.60 5.08
C CYS A 80 8.65 -5.08 4.11
N GLN A 81 9.41 -4.05 4.49
CA GLN A 81 10.52 -3.52 3.69
C GLN A 81 11.63 -4.55 3.48
N ALA A 82 11.96 -5.34 4.51
CA ALA A 82 13.00 -6.36 4.46
C ALA A 82 12.70 -7.53 3.48
N GLN A 83 11.47 -7.62 2.95
CA GLN A 83 11.10 -8.64 1.96
C GLN A 83 11.53 -8.29 0.53
N VAL A 84 12.00 -7.06 0.28
CA VAL A 84 12.50 -6.66 -1.04
C VAL A 84 13.84 -7.36 -1.29
N GLY A 85 13.88 -8.25 -2.28
CA GLY A 85 15.10 -8.95 -2.68
C GLY A 85 16.18 -7.99 -3.20
N GLU A 86 17.45 -8.29 -2.94
CA GLU A 86 18.60 -7.49 -3.37
C GLU A 86 18.71 -7.38 -4.89
N ASP A 87 18.22 -8.40 -5.61
CA ASP A 87 18.22 -8.51 -7.07
C ASP A 87 17.06 -7.74 -7.74
N VAL A 88 16.08 -7.28 -6.97
CA VAL A 88 14.95 -6.53 -7.49
C VAL A 88 15.43 -5.11 -7.82
N SER A 89 15.68 -4.82 -9.10
CA SER A 89 16.14 -3.50 -9.54
C SER A 89 15.01 -2.54 -9.95
N CYS A 90 13.90 -3.06 -10.46
CA CYS A 90 12.77 -2.25 -10.93
C CYS A 90 12.06 -1.53 -9.77
N HIS A 91 11.96 -0.20 -9.83
CA HIS A 91 11.28 0.62 -8.83
C HIS A 91 9.84 0.20 -8.58
N CYS A 92 9.09 -0.14 -9.64
CA CYS A 92 7.72 -0.59 -9.50
C CYS A 92 7.64 -1.87 -8.65
N HIS A 93 8.50 -2.84 -8.93
CA HIS A 93 8.52 -4.11 -8.18
C HIS A 93 9.02 -3.90 -6.74
N LYS A 94 10.07 -3.09 -6.55
CA LYS A 94 10.56 -2.68 -5.22
C LYS A 94 9.47 -2.05 -4.35
N ALA A 95 8.56 -1.27 -4.95
CA ALA A 95 7.45 -0.65 -4.23
C ALA A 95 6.32 -1.63 -3.93
N TYR A 96 5.99 -2.48 -4.90
CA TYR A 96 4.87 -3.42 -4.79
C TYR A 96 5.00 -4.35 -3.58
N ILE A 97 6.18 -4.96 -3.40
CA ILE A 97 6.43 -5.95 -2.33
C ILE A 97 6.04 -5.41 -0.94
N PRO A 98 6.66 -4.32 -0.44
CA PRO A 98 6.39 -3.85 0.91
C PRO A 98 5.02 -3.20 1.04
N LEU A 99 4.50 -2.51 0.00
CA LEU A 99 3.17 -1.91 0.03
C LEU A 99 2.07 -2.97 0.12
N MET A 100 2.20 -4.08 -0.61
CA MET A 100 1.24 -5.17 -0.55
C MET A 100 1.33 -5.98 0.73
N CYS A 101 2.54 -6.15 1.28
CA CYS A 101 2.72 -6.69 2.64
C CYS A 101 1.98 -5.83 3.66
N PHE A 102 2.27 -4.52 3.71
CA PHE A 102 1.61 -3.60 4.64
C PHE A 102 0.09 -3.60 4.48
N ARG A 103 -0.41 -3.57 3.24
CA ARG A 103 -1.83 -3.65 2.92
C ARG A 103 -2.49 -4.87 3.59
N LYS A 104 -1.88 -6.06 3.53
CA LYS A 104 -2.44 -7.27 4.17
C LYS A 104 -2.60 -7.09 5.68
N HIS A 105 -1.59 -6.54 6.35
CA HIS A 105 -1.64 -6.27 7.78
C HIS A 105 -2.65 -5.18 8.14
N TYR A 106 -2.70 -4.09 7.38
CA TYR A 106 -3.69 -3.02 7.57
C TYR A 106 -5.13 -3.57 7.52
N HIS A 107 -5.45 -4.44 6.55
CA HIS A 107 -6.79 -5.05 6.47
C HIS A 107 -7.10 -5.93 7.68
N LYS A 108 -6.11 -6.71 8.15
CA LYS A 108 -6.25 -7.54 9.36
C LYS A 108 -6.52 -6.68 10.59
N TRP A 109 -5.72 -5.63 10.80
CA TRP A 109 -5.88 -4.71 11.93
C TRP A 109 -7.21 -3.95 11.87
N LYS A 110 -7.61 -3.46 10.70
CA LYS A 110 -8.90 -2.77 10.52
C LYS A 110 -10.07 -3.70 10.86
N LYS A 111 -10.00 -4.98 10.48
CA LYS A 111 -11.00 -5.98 10.85
C LYS A 111 -11.08 -6.16 12.36
N THR A 112 -9.94 -6.30 13.03
CA THR A 112 -9.89 -6.45 14.50
C THR A 112 -10.39 -5.20 15.23
N ALA A 113 -10.03 -4.00 14.75
CA ALA A 113 -10.50 -2.74 15.33
C ALA A 113 -12.02 -2.53 15.16
N GLY A 114 -12.56 -2.86 13.97
CA GLY A 114 -14.00 -2.78 13.72
C GLY A 114 -14.83 -3.84 14.44
N SER A 115 -14.24 -4.98 14.83
CA SER A 115 -14.91 -5.98 15.67
C SER A 115 -15.01 -5.58 17.15
N GLY A 116 -14.41 -4.46 17.57
CA GLY A 116 -14.55 -3.90 18.91
C GLY A 116 -15.78 -3.00 19.11
N GLU A 117 -16.51 -2.66 18.04
CA GLU A 117 -17.67 -1.74 18.08
C GLU A 117 -19.03 -2.48 18.06
N GLN A 118 -19.06 -3.73 18.56
CA GLN A 118 -20.28 -4.53 18.75
C GLN A 118 -20.41 -5.10 20.16
N ALA A 119 -19.86 -4.39 21.15
CA ALA A 119 -20.18 -4.59 22.56
C ALA A 119 -20.81 -3.30 23.11
N ALA A 120 -22.07 -3.07 22.74
CA ALA A 120 -23.00 -2.19 23.42
C ALA A 120 -24.31 -2.97 23.66
#